data_AF-A0A1G9T1B0-F1
#
_entry.id   AF-A0A1G9T1B0-F1
#
_cell.length_a   1.000
_cell.length_b   1.000
_cell.length_c   1.000
_cell.angle_alpha   90.00
_cell.angle_beta   90.00
_cell.angle_gamma   90.00
#
_symmetry.space_group_name_H-M   'P 1'
#
loop_
_entity.id
_entity.type
_entity.pdbx_description
1 polymer ?
#
loop_
_entity_poly.entity_id
_entity_poly.type
_entity_poly.pdbx_seq_one_letter_code
_entity_poly.pdbx_strand_id
1 'polypeptide(L)'
;MSTEVKIVYADVENQLGEMTGAVNQLNPKAEPPITGNTLDVVTKFNELSVKLDQLLVKYQTLSTKNIQTTSASVDFMEESDQKISAAMQCTVNGTGMVAR
;
A
#
# COMPACT_ATOMS: atom_id res chain seq x y z
N MET A 1 11.83 -24.71 -9.13
CA MET A 1 12.65 -23.58 -8.68
C MET A 1 11.84 -22.87 -7.60
N SER A 2 12.32 -22.87 -6.36
CA SER A 2 11.70 -22.05 -5.32
C SER A 2 12.13 -20.61 -5.58
N THR A 3 11.18 -19.70 -5.77
CA THR A 3 11.46 -18.27 -5.89
C THR A 3 11.81 -17.77 -4.49
N GLU A 4 13.09 -17.50 -4.24
CA GLU A 4 13.54 -16.92 -2.98
C GLU A 4 12.99 -15.49 -2.85
N VAL A 5 12.40 -15.17 -1.70
CA VAL A 5 11.89 -13.82 -1.41
C VAL A 5 13.00 -13.04 -0.70
N LYS A 6 13.43 -11.94 -1.32
CA LYS A 6 14.42 -11.02 -0.74
C LYS A 6 13.75 -9.66 -0.52
N ILE A 7 13.86 -9.15 0.71
CA ILE A 7 13.30 -7.85 1.09
C ILE A 7 14.43 -6.94 1.54
N VAL A 8 14.45 -5.73 0.97
CA VAL A 8 15.22 -4.61 1.50
C VAL A 8 14.21 -3.70 2.19
N TYR A 9 14.07 -3.85 3.51
CA TYR A 9 13.00 -3.22 4.28
C TYR A 9 12.92 -1.71 4.07
N ALA A 10 14.07 -1.02 4.13
CA ALA A 10 14.15 0.43 3.93
C ALA A 10 13.63 0.89 2.55
N ASP A 11 13.91 0.13 1.49
CA ASP A 11 13.44 0.48 0.13
C ASP A 11 11.92 0.35 0.05
N VAL A 12 11.35 -0.68 0.68
CA VAL A 12 9.90 -0.89 0.71
C VAL A 12 9.20 0.19 1.54
N GLU A 13 9.72 0.52 2.72
CA GLU A 13 9.18 1.59 3.57
C GLU A 13 9.18 2.94 2.87
N ASN A 14 10.30 3.30 2.21
CA ASN A 14 10.41 4.53 1.44
C ASN A 14 9.35 4.58 0.33
N GLN A 15 9.21 3.50 -0.43
CA GLN A 15 8.24 3.45 -1.53
C GLN A 15 6.79 3.50 -1.03
N LEU A 16 6.48 2.83 0.09
CA LEU A 16 5.16 2.91 0.73
C LEU A 16 4.87 4.33 1.25
N GLY A 17 5.90 5.04 1.74
CA GLY A 17 5.81 6.44 2.13
C GLY A 17 5.46 7.35 0.95
N GLU A 18 6.15 7.21 -0.18
CA GLU A 18 5.83 7.94 -1.41
C GLU A 18 4.42 7.66 -1.92
N MET A 19 4.01 6.38 -1.93
CA MET A 19 2.67 5.98 -2.34
C MET A 19 1.60 6.55 -1.40
N THR A 20 1.85 6.57 -0.09
CA THR A 20 0.96 7.20 0.89
C THR A 20 0.81 8.69 0.62
N GLY A 21 1.93 9.38 0.35
CA GLY A 21 1.92 10.79 -0.04
C GLY A 21 1.08 11.04 -1.29
N ALA A 22 1.30 10.27 -2.35
CA ALA A 22 0.56 10.39 -3.61
C ALA A 22 -0.94 10.13 -3.45
N VAL A 23 -1.31 9.09 -2.68
CA VAL A 23 -2.72 8.76 -2.41
C VAL A 23 -3.41 9.85 -1.59
N ASN A 24 -2.71 10.47 -0.64
CA ASN A 24 -3.26 11.56 0.15
C ASN A 24 -3.41 12.87 -0.64
N GLN A 25 -2.65 13.04 -1.72
CA GLN A 25 -2.78 14.17 -2.64
C GLN A 25 -3.97 14.03 -3.61
N LEU A 26 -4.53 12.83 -3.76
CA LEU A 26 -5.77 12.65 -4.50
C LEU A 26 -6.90 13.41 -3.78
N ASN A 27 -7.49 14.36 -4.48
CA ASN A 27 -8.64 15.14 -4.02
C ASN A 27 -9.80 14.95 -5.02
N PRO A 28 -10.52 13.81 -4.97
CA PRO A 28 -11.67 13.56 -5.81
C PRO A 28 -12.74 14.61 -5.49
N LYS A 29 -13.03 15.48 -6.47
CA LYS A 29 -14.16 16.40 -6.42
C LYS A 29 -14.76 16.49 -7.81
N ALA A 30 -16.01 16.07 -7.94
CA ALA A 30 -16.80 16.41 -9.11
C ALA A 30 -17.00 17.93 -9.18
N GLU A 31 -16.86 18.49 -10.38
CA GLU A 31 -17.29 19.86 -10.66
C GLU A 31 -18.81 19.99 -10.46
N PRO A 32 -19.30 21.18 -10.10
CA PRO A 32 -20.73 21.43 -10.02
C PRO A 32 -21.45 21.07 -11.33
N PRO A 33 -22.67 20.53 -11.28
CA PRO A 33 -23.40 20.16 -12.47
C PRO A 33 -23.71 21.39 -13.32
N ILE A 34 -23.57 21.26 -14.63
CA ILE A 34 -23.98 22.29 -15.59
C ILE A 34 -25.52 22.36 -15.57
N THR A 35 -26.08 23.54 -15.31
CA THR A 35 -27.53 23.78 -15.21
C THR A 35 -28.04 24.69 -16.34
N GLY A 36 -29.34 24.65 -16.63
CA GLY A 36 -29.98 25.50 -17.64
C GLY A 36 -29.84 25.04 -19.10
N ASN A 37 -29.06 23.99 -19.37
CA ASN A 37 -28.94 23.37 -20.69
C ASN A 37 -29.63 22.00 -20.70
N THR A 38 -30.50 21.77 -21.69
CA THR A 38 -31.32 20.56 -21.82
C THR A 38 -30.80 19.57 -22.87
N LEU A 39 -29.64 19.84 -23.48
CA LEU A 39 -29.01 18.93 -24.42
C LEU A 39 -28.55 17.65 -23.69
N ASP A 40 -28.82 16.49 -24.30
CA ASP A 40 -28.42 15.18 -23.76
C ASP A 40 -26.92 15.07 -23.50
N VAL A 41 -26.10 15.76 -24.30
CA VAL A 41 -24.64 15.82 -24.09
C VAL A 41 -24.29 16.40 -22.73
N VAL A 42 -25.00 17.43 -22.27
CA VAL A 42 -24.78 18.03 -20.95
C VAL A 42 -25.19 17.08 -19.84
N THR A 43 -26.33 16.40 -20.00
CA THR A 43 -26.75 15.34 -19.07
C THR A 43 -25.68 14.25 -18.96
N LYS A 44 -25.14 13.79 -20.09
CA LYS A 44 -24.08 12.77 -20.12
C LYS A 44 -22.77 13.26 -19.52
N PHE A 45 -22.42 14.53 -19.71
CA PHE A 45 -21.24 15.13 -19.11
C PHE A 45 -21.35 15.23 -17.58
N ASN A 46 -22.52 15.62 -17.06
CA ASN A 46 -22.81 15.62 -15.63
C ASN A 46 -22.74 14.19 -15.05
N GLU A 47 -23.35 13.20 -15.72
CA GLU A 47 -23.25 11.79 -15.32
C GLU A 47 -21.79 11.28 -15.30
N LEU A 48 -21.01 11.63 -16.33
CA LEU A 48 -19.62 11.22 -16.44
C LEU A 48 -18.77 11.83 -15.31
N SER A 49 -18.97 13.11 -15.02
CA SER A 49 -18.25 13.81 -13.94
C SER A 49 -18.46 13.13 -12.59
N VAL A 50 -19.71 12.76 -12.27
CA VAL A 50 -20.03 11.99 -11.05
C VAL A 50 -19.37 10.62 -11.05
N LYS A 51 -19.38 9.90 -12.18
CA LYS A 51 -18.75 8.57 -12.28
C LYS A 51 -17.23 8.64 -12.12
N LEU A 52 -16.58 9.66 -12.64
CA LEU A 52 -15.13 9.87 -12.50
C LEU A 52 -14.75 10.16 -11.05
N ASP A 53 -15.54 10.99 -10.36
CA ASP A 53 -15.36 11.25 -8.94
C ASP A 53 -15.48 9.96 -8.11
N GLN A 54 -16.54 9.19 -8.32
CA GLN A 54 -16.73 7.89 -7.67
C GLN A 54 -15.59 6.91 -7.97
N LEU A 55 -15.08 6.91 -9.20
CA LEU A 55 -13.95 6.06 -9.60
C LEU A 55 -12.68 6.45 -8.85
N LEU A 56 -12.39 7.75 -8.75
CA LEU A 56 -11.22 8.26 -8.03
C LEU A 56 -11.30 7.95 -6.53
N VAL A 57 -12.46 8.10 -5.90
CA VAL A 57 -12.68 7.71 -4.48
C VAL A 57 -12.43 6.22 -4.28
N LYS A 58 -12.94 5.37 -5.18
CA LYS A 58 -12.71 3.91 -5.11
C LYS A 58 -11.24 3.55 -5.30
N TYR A 59 -10.57 4.21 -6.24
CA TYR A 59 -9.15 4.01 -6.49
C TYR A 59 -8.32 4.41 -5.27
N GLN A 60 -8.58 5.58 -4.69
CA GLN A 60 -7.92 6.05 -3.46
C GLN A 60 -8.10 5.04 -2.33
N THR A 61 -9.34 4.57 -2.11
CA THR A 61 -9.64 3.56 -1.08
C THR A 61 -8.87 2.26 -1.29
N LEU A 62 -8.86 1.74 -2.53
CA LEU A 62 -8.15 0.51 -2.87
C LEU A 62 -6.63 0.68 -2.67
N SER A 63 -6.07 1.80 -3.12
CA SER A 63 -4.64 2.08 -3.00
C SER A 63 -4.23 2.20 -1.53
N THR A 64 -5.00 2.90 -0.70
CA THR A 64 -4.77 2.96 0.76
C THR A 64 -4.78 1.57 1.38
N LYS A 65 -5.76 0.73 1.03
CA LYS A 65 -5.85 -0.64 1.55
C LYS A 65 -4.65 -1.49 1.14
N ASN A 66 -4.19 -1.35 -0.11
CA ASN A 66 -3.01 -2.06 -0.60
C ASN A 66 -1.76 -1.63 0.17
N ILE A 67 -1.55 -0.32 0.35
CA ILE A 67 -0.43 0.22 1.14
C ILE A 67 -0.43 -0.35 2.55
N GLN A 68 -1.58 -0.32 3.24
CA GLN A 68 -1.71 -0.86 4.60
C GLN A 68 -1.41 -2.36 4.67
N THR A 69 -1.94 -3.12 3.70
CA THR A 69 -1.74 -4.57 3.65
C THR A 69 -0.28 -4.93 3.36
N THR A 70 0.38 -4.19 2.47
CA THR A 70 1.80 -4.38 2.18
C THR A 70 2.66 -4.01 3.38
N SER A 71 2.40 -2.88 4.04
CA SER A 71 3.10 -2.49 5.28
C SER A 71 3.02 -3.59 6.33
N ALA A 72 1.81 -4.07 6.64
CA ALA A 72 1.62 -5.13 7.62
C ALA A 72 2.32 -6.45 7.24
N SER A 73 2.41 -6.75 5.94
CA SER A 73 3.13 -7.94 5.46
C SER A 73 4.65 -7.80 5.64
N VAL A 74 5.19 -6.61 5.39
CA VAL A 74 6.61 -6.31 5.56
C VAL A 74 6.98 -6.35 7.05
N ASP A 75 6.17 -5.72 7.91
CA ASP A 75 6.36 -5.75 9.37
C ASP A 75 6.37 -7.19 9.90
N PHE A 76 5.43 -8.03 9.43
CA PHE A 76 5.38 -9.45 9.79
C PHE A 76 6.64 -10.21 9.36
N MET A 77 7.18 -9.89 8.18
CA MET A 77 8.40 -10.52 7.69
C MET A 77 9.63 -10.06 8.47
N GLU A 78 9.71 -8.78 8.83
CA GLU A 78 10.80 -8.27 9.67
C GLU A 78 10.78 -8.91 11.06
N GLU A 79 9.62 -9.00 11.70
CA GLU A 79 9.46 -9.66 12.99
C GLU A 79 9.85 -11.14 12.93
N SER A 80 9.49 -11.81 11.83
CA SER A 80 9.86 -13.21 11.58
C SER A 80 11.37 -13.38 11.45
N ASP A 81 12.04 -12.52 10.68
CA ASP A 81 13.49 -12.53 10.51
C ASP A 81 14.22 -12.24 11.83
N GLN A 82 13.74 -11.29 12.63
CA GLN A 82 14.29 -10.99 13.95
C GLN A 82 14.18 -12.20 14.89
N LYS A 83 13.03 -12.90 14.92
CA LYS A 83 12.83 -14.13 15.72
C LYS A 83 13.77 -15.25 15.28
N ILE A 84 13.91 -15.46 13.97
CA ILE A 84 14.81 -16.49 13.42
C ILE A 84 16.27 -16.15 13.78
N SER A 85 16.68 -14.91 13.60
CA SER A 85 18.03 -14.44 13.96
C SER A 85 18.33 -14.64 15.44
N ALA A 86 17.39 -14.30 16.33
CA ALA A 86 17.54 -14.52 17.76
C ALA A 86 17.69 -16.02 18.11
N ALA A 87 16.88 -16.89 17.50
CA ALA A 87 16.97 -18.33 17.68
C ALA A 87 18.31 -18.91 17.19
N MET A 88 18.81 -18.45 16.04
CA MET A 88 20.11 -18.83 15.51
C MET A 88 21.24 -18.41 16.47
N GLN A 89 21.21 -17.16 16.95
CA GLN A 89 22.21 -16.65 17.90
C GLN A 89 22.25 -17.49 19.19
N CYS A 90 21.08 -17.86 19.74
CA CYS A 90 20.99 -18.74 20.91
C CYS A 90 21.62 -20.12 20.64
N THR A 91 21.41 -20.68 19.46
CA THR A 91 21.93 -22.01 19.08
C THR A 91 23.46 -21.99 18.92
N VAL A 92 24.01 -20.92 18.35
CA VAL A 92 25.47 -20.69 18.24
C VAL A 92 26.10 -20.51 19.62
N ASN A 93 25.48 -19.75 20.52
CA ASN A 93 25.99 -19.55 21.87
C ASN A 93 25.94 -20.84 22.71
N GLY A 94 24.89 -21.65 22.56
CA GLY A 94 24.75 -22.93 23.24
C GLY A 94 25.80 -23.96 22.80
N THR A 95 26.12 -24.03 21.50
CA THR A 95 27.18 -24.91 20.97
C THR A 95 28.59 -24.50 21.43
N GLY A 96 28.82 -23.19 21.65
CA GLY A 96 30.08 -22.69 22.23
C GLY A 96 30.31 -23.04 23.71
N MET A 97 29.25 -23.27 24.50
CA MET A 97 29.38 -23.70 25.91
C MET A 97 29.69 -25.20 26.06
N VAL A 98 29.29 -26.05 25.11
CA VAL A 98 29.54 -27.51 25.18
C VAL A 98 30.91 -27.91 24.61
N ALA A 99 31.58 -27.00 23.91
CA ALA A 99 32.88 -27.24 23.26
C ALA A 99 34.09 -26.73 24.06
N ARG A 100 33.92 -26.38 25.34
CA ARG A 100 34.99 -25.93 26.25
C ARG A 100 35.18 -26.89 27.43
#